data_AF-R6ZAM7-F1
#
_entry.id   AF-R6ZAM7-F1
#
_cell.length_a   1.000
_cell.length_b   1.000
_cell.length_c   1.000
_cell.angle_alpha   90.00
_cell.angle_beta   90.00
_cell.angle_gamma   90.00
#
_symmetry.space_group_name_H-M   'P 1'
#
loop_
_entity.id
_entity.type
_entity.pdbx_description
1 polymer ?
#
loop_
_entity_poly.entity_id
_entity_poly.type
_entity_poly.pdbx_seq_one_letter_code
_entity_poly.pdbx_strand_id
1 'polypeptide(L)'
;MVLFNCNVNWASIIMGSTVALEEAKAQNDDAVPEEMITGLKTGLMGPVAGIGDTIDWLTISPILVSMFLPAAKEGNFLAAMAEPIIFALICTTIGYMLFQLGYYQGRNSIATLLKGSRIKKIIEGCSIMGMFMMGSIWANFVRASTPLTLTIGNDVYKIQDYFDMIAPGILPLTAVVLSYLYLERKGNKYMHVLIGLLVIGVVLGSLGIL
;
A
#
# COMPACT_ATOMS: atom_id res chain seq x y z
N MET A 1 -19.82 -9.90 -16.19
CA MET A 1 -19.44 -9.70 -14.77
C MET A 1 -17.93 -9.78 -14.68
N VAL A 2 -17.27 -8.70 -14.26
CA VAL A 2 -15.81 -8.64 -14.10
C VAL A 2 -15.49 -8.69 -12.60
N LEU A 3 -14.37 -9.32 -12.21
CA LEU A 3 -13.90 -9.37 -10.83
C LEU A 3 -13.71 -7.94 -10.29
N PHE A 4 -14.27 -7.65 -9.12
CA PHE A 4 -14.01 -6.43 -8.37
C PHE A 4 -13.42 -6.78 -7.00
N ASN A 5 -12.10 -6.74 -6.89
CA ASN A 5 -11.34 -7.01 -5.69
C ASN A 5 -10.57 -5.77 -5.25
N CYS A 6 -11.09 -5.06 -4.25
CA CYS A 6 -10.50 -3.84 -3.70
C CYS A 6 -10.67 -3.82 -2.18
N ASN A 7 -9.82 -3.04 -1.51
CA ASN A 7 -9.99 -2.76 -0.10
C ASN A 7 -11.39 -2.20 0.19
N VAL A 8 -12.06 -2.74 1.22
CA VAL A 8 -13.49 -2.49 1.47
C VAL A 8 -13.81 -1.02 1.75
N ASN A 9 -12.93 -0.32 2.48
CA ASN A 9 -13.17 1.07 2.87
C ASN A 9 -12.96 1.99 1.68
N TRP A 10 -11.89 1.73 0.93
CA TRP A 10 -11.47 2.55 -0.20
C TRP A 10 -12.28 2.28 -1.46
N ALA A 11 -12.87 1.08 -1.61
CA ALA A 11 -13.82 0.77 -2.68
C ALA A 11 -15.03 1.72 -2.69
N SER A 12 -15.35 2.34 -1.55
CA SER A 12 -16.44 3.30 -1.41
C SER A 12 -16.36 4.48 -2.38
N ILE A 13 -15.15 4.93 -2.76
CA ILE A 13 -15.00 6.01 -3.75
C ILE A 13 -15.44 5.56 -5.15
N ILE A 14 -15.07 4.33 -5.54
CA ILE A 14 -15.42 3.73 -6.84
C ILE A 14 -16.93 3.48 -6.89
N MET A 15 -17.49 3.00 -5.78
CA MET A 15 -18.93 2.78 -5.65
C MET A 15 -19.71 4.09 -5.70
N GLY A 16 -19.28 5.13 -4.99
CA GLY A 16 -19.90 6.46 -5.04
C GLY A 16 -19.89 7.06 -6.44
N SER A 17 -18.76 6.99 -7.14
CA SER A 17 -18.68 7.46 -8.54
C SER A 17 -19.52 6.62 -9.50
N THR A 18 -19.61 5.30 -9.28
CA THR A 18 -20.49 4.42 -10.06
C THR A 18 -21.95 4.82 -9.88
N VAL A 19 -22.41 5.01 -8.64
CA VAL A 19 -23.80 5.41 -8.36
C VAL A 19 -24.15 6.72 -9.09
N ALA A 20 -23.26 7.72 -9.04
CA ALA A 20 -23.48 8.97 -9.77
C ALA A 20 -23.55 8.80 -11.31
N LEU A 21 -22.79 7.85 -11.88
CA LEU A 21 -22.84 7.53 -13.31
C LEU A 21 -24.10 6.77 -13.70
N GLU A 22 -24.57 5.85 -12.86
CA GLU A 22 -25.84 5.12 -13.07
C GLU A 22 -27.04 6.07 -12.97
N GLU A 23 -27.03 7.02 -12.03
CA GLU A 23 -28.05 8.08 -11.96
C GLU A 23 -28.06 8.96 -13.21
N ALA A 24 -26.88 9.31 -13.74
CA ALA A 24 -26.76 10.08 -14.96
C ALA A 24 -27.33 9.34 -16.18
N LYS A 25 -27.04 8.03 -16.27
CA LYS A 25 -27.58 7.14 -17.30
C LYS A 25 -29.11 7.03 -17.19
N ALA A 26 -29.64 6.87 -15.98
CA ALA A 26 -31.09 6.81 -15.76
C ALA A 26 -31.81 8.13 -16.12
N GLN A 27 -31.12 9.27 -16.03
CA GLN A 27 -31.68 10.58 -16.41
C GLN A 27 -31.51 10.90 -17.90
N ASN A 28 -30.45 10.42 -18.55
CA ASN A 28 -30.18 10.60 -19.98
C ASN A 28 -29.53 9.33 -20.57
N ASP A 29 -30.33 8.52 -21.26
CA ASP A 29 -30.00 7.14 -21.67
C ASP A 29 -28.79 7.05 -22.63
N ASP A 30 -28.60 8.06 -23.50
CA ASP A 30 -27.53 8.07 -24.52
C ASP A 30 -26.20 8.67 -24.04
N ALA A 31 -26.14 9.25 -22.84
CA ALA A 31 -24.94 9.94 -22.39
C ALA A 31 -23.84 8.96 -21.95
N VAL A 32 -24.17 7.93 -21.16
CA VAL A 32 -23.14 7.13 -20.46
C VAL A 32 -23.11 5.68 -20.93
N PRO A 33 -22.11 5.27 -21.74
CA PRO A 33 -21.97 3.87 -22.13
C PRO A 33 -21.57 2.98 -20.94
N GLU A 34 -22.14 1.78 -20.86
CA GLU A 34 -21.89 0.80 -19.78
C GLU A 34 -20.42 0.35 -19.71
N GLU A 35 -19.73 0.38 -20.86
CA GLU A 35 -18.29 0.13 -20.97
C GLU A 35 -17.46 1.14 -20.20
N MET A 36 -17.91 2.40 -20.09
CA MET A 36 -17.23 3.43 -19.30
C MET A 36 -17.34 3.14 -17.81
N ILE A 37 -18.51 2.68 -17.35
CA ILE A 37 -18.76 2.33 -15.94
C ILE A 37 -17.91 1.11 -15.57
N THR A 38 -17.90 0.09 -16.41
CA THR A 38 -17.09 -1.12 -16.19
C THR A 38 -15.60 -0.80 -16.25
N GLY A 39 -15.16 0.01 -17.22
CA GLY A 39 -13.78 0.44 -17.36
C GLY A 39 -13.28 1.27 -16.18
N LEU A 40 -14.13 2.12 -15.59
CA LEU A 40 -13.80 2.87 -14.39
C LEU A 40 -13.62 1.94 -13.18
N LYS A 41 -14.53 0.97 -13.00
CA LYS A 41 -14.41 -0.04 -11.93
C LYS A 41 -13.13 -0.85 -12.06
N THR A 42 -12.86 -1.42 -13.23
CA THR A 42 -11.69 -2.28 -13.43
C THR A 42 -10.37 -1.50 -13.43
N GLY A 43 -10.38 -0.27 -13.94
CA GLY A 43 -9.20 0.58 -14.00
C GLY A 43 -8.78 1.15 -12.64
N LEU A 44 -9.75 1.50 -11.80
CA LEU A 44 -9.47 2.06 -10.48
C LEU A 44 -9.30 1.01 -9.39
N MET A 45 -9.82 -0.22 -9.59
CA MET A 45 -9.73 -1.30 -8.61
C MET A 45 -8.31 -1.56 -8.14
N GLY A 46 -7.33 -1.71 -9.05
CA GLY A 46 -5.94 -2.03 -8.70
C GLY A 46 -5.24 -0.92 -7.89
N PRO A 47 -5.19 0.32 -8.40
CA PRO A 47 -4.53 1.42 -7.68
C PRO A 47 -5.18 1.75 -6.34
N VAL A 48 -6.53 1.79 -6.29
CA VAL A 48 -7.26 2.11 -5.05
C VAL A 48 -7.11 0.99 -4.02
N ALA A 49 -7.07 -0.28 -4.45
CA ALA A 49 -6.76 -1.39 -3.57
C ALA A 49 -5.37 -1.26 -2.95
N GLY A 50 -4.34 -0.97 -3.76
CA GLY A 50 -2.97 -0.80 -3.26
C GLY A 50 -2.83 0.33 -2.24
N ILE A 51 -3.50 1.46 -2.47
CA ILE A 51 -3.54 2.59 -1.52
C ILE A 51 -4.24 2.18 -0.23
N GLY A 52 -5.43 1.57 -0.34
CA GLY A 52 -6.22 1.19 0.83
C GLY A 52 -5.53 0.14 1.69
N ASP A 53 -4.94 -0.89 1.06
CA ASP A 53 -4.22 -1.93 1.79
C ASP A 53 -2.97 -1.40 2.49
N THR A 54 -2.30 -0.43 1.86
CA THR A 54 -1.15 0.26 2.47
C THR A 54 -1.55 1.07 3.70
N ILE A 55 -2.59 1.88 3.58
CA ILE A 55 -2.96 2.82 4.66
C ILE A 55 -3.59 2.03 5.81
N ASP A 56 -4.58 1.20 5.52
CA ASP A 56 -5.35 0.52 6.55
C ASP A 56 -4.48 -0.54 7.26
N TRP A 57 -3.86 -1.45 6.49
CA TRP A 57 -3.17 -2.61 7.06
C TRP A 57 -1.69 -2.39 7.37
N LEU A 58 -0.97 -1.57 6.59
CA LEU A 58 0.48 -1.35 6.83
C LEU A 58 0.78 -0.10 7.67
N THR A 59 -0.16 0.82 7.81
CA THR A 59 0.06 2.09 8.53
C THR A 59 -0.81 2.18 9.77
N ILE A 60 -2.14 2.24 9.62
CA ILE A 60 -3.05 2.54 10.72
C ILE A 60 -3.06 1.41 11.76
N SER A 61 -3.31 0.16 11.34
CA SER A 61 -3.39 -0.96 12.29
C SER A 61 -2.07 -1.17 13.08
N PRO A 62 -0.86 -1.22 12.46
CA PRO A 62 0.38 -1.37 13.21
C PRO A 62 0.67 -0.22 14.18
N ILE A 63 0.34 1.03 13.82
CA ILE A 63 0.48 2.19 14.71
C ILE A 63 -0.42 2.01 15.94
N LEU A 64 -1.71 1.69 15.72
CA LEU A 64 -2.65 1.46 16.81
C LEU A 64 -2.21 0.30 17.71
N VAL A 65 -1.82 -0.83 17.13
CA VAL A 65 -1.27 -1.98 17.87
C VAL A 65 -0.06 -1.54 18.70
N SER A 66 0.91 -0.83 18.10
CA SER A 66 2.12 -0.39 18.82
C SER A 66 1.82 0.55 19.99
N MET A 67 0.77 1.36 19.88
CA MET A 67 0.35 2.31 20.92
C MET A 67 -0.34 1.61 22.09
N PHE A 68 -1.19 0.61 21.82
CA PHE A 68 -1.97 -0.07 22.86
C PHE A 68 -1.30 -1.33 23.41
N LEU A 69 -0.29 -1.88 22.74
CA LEU A 69 0.42 -3.09 23.14
C LEU A 69 1.03 -3.01 24.56
N PRO A 70 1.66 -1.91 25.01
CA PRO A 70 2.22 -1.83 26.36
C PRO A 70 1.12 -1.94 27.43
N ALA A 71 0.02 -1.21 27.26
CA ALA A 71 -1.11 -1.24 28.20
C ALA A 71 -1.85 -2.59 28.20
N ALA A 72 -1.93 -3.26 27.04
CA ALA A 72 -2.49 -4.60 26.96
C ALA A 72 -1.63 -5.64 27.69
N LYS A 73 -0.29 -5.52 27.64
CA LYS A 73 0.65 -6.40 28.37
C LYS A 73 0.53 -6.29 29.88
N GLU A 74 0.10 -5.15 30.40
CA GLU A 74 -0.15 -4.93 31.84
C GLU A 74 -1.50 -5.52 32.31
N GLY A 75 -2.26 -6.17 31.41
CA GLY A 75 -3.53 -6.83 31.72
C GLY A 75 -4.76 -5.95 31.49
N ASN A 76 -4.61 -4.78 30.89
CA ASN A 76 -5.75 -3.90 30.60
C ASN A 76 -6.53 -4.39 29.36
N PHE A 77 -7.66 -5.06 29.60
CA PHE A 77 -8.55 -5.54 28.54
C PHE A 77 -9.10 -4.43 27.63
N LEU A 78 -9.35 -3.23 28.16
CA LEU A 78 -9.82 -2.10 27.36
C LEU A 78 -8.76 -1.64 26.34
N ALA A 79 -7.48 -1.73 26.68
CA ALA A 79 -6.40 -1.41 25.74
C ALA A 79 -6.34 -2.44 24.60
N ALA A 80 -6.58 -3.71 24.89
CA ALA A 80 -6.66 -4.75 23.85
C ALA A 80 -7.86 -4.58 22.92
N MET A 81 -9.00 -4.10 23.44
CA MET A 81 -10.19 -3.80 22.63
C MET A 81 -10.13 -2.44 21.92
N ALA A 82 -9.25 -1.53 22.33
CA ALA A 82 -9.16 -0.19 21.75
C ALA A 82 -8.73 -0.21 20.28
N GLU A 83 -7.81 -1.11 19.90
CA GLU A 83 -7.34 -1.22 18.51
C GLU A 83 -8.47 -1.51 17.51
N PRO A 84 -9.27 -2.59 17.64
CA PRO A 84 -10.29 -2.91 16.64
C PRO A 84 -11.41 -1.86 16.62
N ILE A 85 -11.74 -1.25 17.77
CA ILE A 85 -12.79 -0.22 17.86
C ILE A 85 -12.34 1.06 17.14
N ILE A 86 -11.13 1.53 17.45
CA ILE A 86 -10.61 2.78 16.86
C ILE A 86 -10.33 2.56 15.38
N PHE A 87 -9.78 1.41 15.00
CA PHE A 87 -9.55 1.04 13.61
C PHE A 87 -10.84 1.02 12.80
N ALA A 88 -11.88 0.36 13.30
CA ALA A 88 -13.19 0.33 12.64
C ALA A 88 -13.81 1.72 12.50
N LEU A 89 -13.68 2.58 13.53
CA LEU A 89 -14.21 3.95 13.50
C LEU A 89 -13.50 4.81 12.45
N ILE A 90 -12.17 4.76 12.41
CA ILE A 90 -11.36 5.49 11.42
C ILE A 90 -11.70 5.00 10.00
N CYS A 91 -11.68 3.68 9.79
CA CYS A 91 -11.97 3.06 8.50
C CYS A 91 -13.38 3.40 7.99
N THR A 92 -14.38 3.34 8.86
CA THR A 92 -15.78 3.68 8.51
C THR A 92 -15.91 5.16 8.16
N THR A 93 -15.23 6.04 8.90
CA THR A 93 -15.27 7.48 8.65
C THR A 93 -14.59 7.83 7.33
N ILE A 94 -13.42 7.24 7.05
CA ILE A 94 -12.72 7.37 5.77
C ILE A 94 -13.62 6.84 4.63
N GLY A 95 -14.18 5.65 4.77
CA GLY A 95 -15.07 5.06 3.77
C GLY A 95 -16.30 5.94 3.46
N TYR A 96 -16.93 6.51 4.49
CA TYR A 96 -18.07 7.42 4.32
C TYR A 96 -17.68 8.72 3.62
N MET A 97 -16.58 9.36 4.03
CA MET A 97 -16.08 10.58 3.37
C MET A 97 -15.69 10.31 1.92
N LEU A 98 -15.02 9.18 1.66
CA LEU A 98 -14.64 8.76 0.31
C LEU A 98 -15.85 8.46 -0.56
N PHE A 99 -16.92 7.89 -0.01
CA PHE A 99 -18.17 7.68 -0.73
C PHE A 99 -18.80 9.00 -1.16
N GLN A 100 -18.96 9.95 -0.22
CA GLN A 100 -19.53 11.26 -0.50
C GLN A 100 -18.69 12.04 -1.52
N LEU A 101 -17.37 11.99 -1.39
CA LEU A 101 -16.44 12.58 -2.34
C LEU A 101 -16.57 11.94 -3.72
N GLY A 102 -16.58 10.61 -3.80
CA GLY A 102 -16.73 9.85 -5.03
C GLY A 102 -18.05 10.14 -5.75
N TYR A 103 -19.14 10.28 -5.00
CA TYR A 103 -20.46 10.64 -5.52
C TYR A 103 -20.51 12.08 -6.04
N TYR A 104 -20.04 13.06 -5.25
CA TYR A 104 -20.03 14.48 -5.65
C TYR A 104 -19.12 14.72 -6.87
N GLN A 105 -17.91 14.15 -6.85
CA GLN A 105 -16.97 14.22 -7.96
C GLN A 105 -17.50 13.48 -9.18
N GLY A 106 -18.12 12.31 -8.99
CA GLY A 106 -18.77 11.56 -10.06
C GLY A 106 -19.82 12.42 -10.76
N ARG A 107 -20.73 13.03 -10.00
CA ARG A 107 -21.82 13.89 -10.50
C ARG A 107 -21.32 15.14 -11.22
N ASN A 108 -20.34 15.84 -10.66
CA ASN A 108 -19.74 17.02 -11.31
C ASN A 108 -18.91 16.65 -12.55
N SER A 109 -18.36 15.44 -12.57
CA SER A 109 -17.52 14.97 -13.66
C SER A 109 -18.30 14.35 -14.81
N ILE A 110 -19.62 14.11 -14.71
CA ILE A 110 -20.45 13.53 -15.79
C ILE A 110 -20.18 14.25 -17.13
N ALA A 111 -20.24 15.59 -17.17
CA ALA A 111 -20.01 16.37 -18.40
C ALA A 111 -18.56 16.26 -18.96
N THR A 112 -17.60 15.91 -18.10
CA THR A 112 -16.17 15.86 -18.39
C THR A 112 -15.67 14.45 -18.69
N LEU A 113 -16.28 13.44 -18.06
CA LEU A 113 -15.99 12.01 -18.20
C LEU A 113 -16.43 11.47 -19.57
N LEU A 114 -17.52 12.03 -20.13
CA LEU A 114 -18.01 11.78 -21.50
C LEU A 114 -16.92 11.95 -22.57
N LYS A 115 -15.90 12.76 -22.31
CA LYS A 115 -14.68 12.81 -23.14
C LYS A 115 -13.70 11.77 -22.62
N GLY A 116 -13.83 10.53 -23.11
CA GLY A 116 -13.12 9.32 -22.63
C GLY A 116 -11.59 9.40 -22.50
N SER A 117 -10.92 10.46 -22.97
CA SER A 117 -9.49 10.69 -22.77
C SER A 117 -9.10 11.10 -21.34
N ARG A 118 -10.01 11.67 -20.54
CA ARG A 118 -9.68 12.12 -19.17
C ARG A 118 -9.72 10.99 -18.14
N ILE A 119 -10.62 10.02 -18.31
CA ILE A 119 -10.70 8.84 -17.43
C ILE A 119 -9.38 8.06 -17.46
N LYS A 120 -8.84 7.83 -18.67
CA LYS A 120 -7.56 7.14 -18.83
C LYS A 120 -6.42 7.86 -18.10
N LYS A 121 -6.37 9.20 -18.18
CA LYS A 121 -5.38 10.02 -17.45
C LYS A 121 -5.55 9.96 -15.92
N ILE A 122 -6.78 9.89 -15.43
CA ILE A 122 -7.05 9.75 -13.99
C ILE A 122 -6.60 8.37 -13.50
N ILE A 123 -6.95 7.30 -14.23
CA ILE A 123 -6.51 5.93 -13.91
C ILE A 123 -4.97 5.84 -13.92
N GLU A 124 -4.32 6.44 -14.92
CA GLU A 124 -2.87 6.49 -15.03
C GLU A 124 -2.24 7.26 -13.86
N GLY A 125 -2.80 8.43 -13.49
CA GLY A 125 -2.37 9.20 -12.33
C GLY A 125 -2.51 8.43 -11.00
N CYS A 126 -3.63 7.75 -10.79
CA CYS A 126 -3.83 6.88 -9.63
C CYS A 126 -2.84 5.71 -9.60
N SER A 127 -2.53 5.12 -10.76
CA SER A 127 -1.55 4.03 -10.86
C SER A 127 -0.12 4.48 -10.52
N ILE A 128 0.29 5.66 -11.00
CA ILE A 128 1.58 6.26 -10.66
C ILE A 128 1.67 6.54 -9.16
N MET A 129 0.61 7.12 -8.57
CA MET A 129 0.53 7.37 -7.13
C MET A 129 0.63 6.07 -6.32
N GLY A 130 -0.08 5.02 -6.72
CA GLY A 130 -0.03 3.71 -6.07
C GLY A 130 1.38 3.09 -6.09
N MET A 131 2.07 3.15 -7.24
CA MET A 131 3.46 2.68 -7.36
C MET A 131 4.42 3.49 -6.49
N PHE A 132 4.25 4.81 -6.43
CA PHE A 132 5.07 5.69 -5.59
C PHE A 132 4.91 5.36 -4.10
N MET A 133 3.67 5.13 -3.65
CA MET A 133 3.40 4.75 -2.26
C MET A 133 4.06 3.42 -1.91
N MET A 134 3.95 2.40 -2.77
CA MET A 134 4.61 1.10 -2.55
C MET A 134 6.13 1.22 -2.38
N GLY A 135 6.78 2.09 -3.17
CA GLY A 135 8.22 2.37 -3.00
C GLY A 135 8.56 3.03 -1.67
N SER A 136 7.72 3.98 -1.21
CA SER A 136 7.95 4.68 0.06
C SER A 136 7.82 3.77 1.29
N ILE A 137 6.89 2.81 1.29
CA ILE A 137 6.69 1.91 2.43
C ILE A 137 7.94 1.09 2.69
N TRP A 138 8.47 0.43 1.66
CA TRP A 138 9.58 -0.50 1.86
C TRP A 138 10.86 0.25 2.27
N ALA A 139 11.06 1.47 1.77
CA ALA A 139 12.15 2.35 2.20
C ALA A 139 12.08 2.73 3.69
N ASN A 140 10.88 2.89 4.26
CA ASN A 140 10.71 3.25 5.67
C ASN A 140 10.70 2.03 6.61
N PHE A 141 10.15 0.91 6.15
CA PHE A 141 9.89 -0.26 7.00
C PHE A 141 10.97 -1.33 6.93
N VAL A 142 11.81 -1.36 5.90
CA VAL A 142 12.91 -2.34 5.85
C VAL A 142 14.22 -1.72 6.29
N ARG A 143 14.67 -2.19 7.46
CA ARG A 143 15.94 -1.83 8.05
C ARG A 143 16.87 -3.04 7.95
N ALA A 144 17.94 -2.89 7.18
CA ALA A 144 19.04 -3.84 7.11
C ALA A 144 20.33 -3.02 7.22
N SER A 145 21.12 -3.29 8.26
CA SER A 145 22.37 -2.59 8.54
C SER A 145 23.43 -3.60 8.89
N THR A 146 24.66 -3.39 8.43
CA THR A 146 25.78 -4.30 8.69
C THR A 146 26.70 -3.73 9.76
N PRO A 147 26.96 -4.44 10.87
CA PRO A 147 27.84 -3.96 11.94
C PRO A 147 29.33 -4.13 11.66
N LEU A 148 29.74 -4.53 10.44
CA LEU A 148 31.15 -4.78 10.10
C LEU A 148 32.00 -3.51 10.26
N THR A 149 32.93 -3.56 11.20
CA THR A 149 33.98 -2.57 11.42
C THR A 149 35.33 -3.17 11.05
N LEU A 150 36.07 -2.48 10.18
CA LEU A 150 37.47 -2.79 9.88
C LEU A 150 38.35 -1.87 10.70
N THR A 151 39.04 -2.42 11.70
CA THR A 151 40.03 -1.68 12.47
C THR A 151 41.38 -1.83 11.80
N ILE A 152 41.90 -0.76 11.20
CA ILE A 152 43.26 -0.70 10.66
C ILE A 152 44.02 0.33 11.50
N GLY A 153 44.93 -0.13 12.37
CA GLY A 153 45.62 0.75 13.32
C GLY A 153 44.71 1.18 14.48
N ASN A 154 44.61 2.48 14.75
CA ASN A 154 43.79 3.07 15.82
C ASN A 154 42.45 3.64 15.33
N ASP A 155 42.22 3.60 14.02
CA ASP A 155 41.02 4.12 13.38
C ASP A 155 40.04 2.97 13.05
N VAL A 156 38.79 3.15 13.49
CA VAL A 156 37.70 2.19 13.27
C VAL A 156 36.92 2.64 12.04
N TYR A 157 37.06 1.92 10.94
CA TYR A 157 36.31 2.18 9.71
C TYR A 157 35.04 1.34 9.69
N LYS A 158 33.88 2.00 9.78
CA LYS A 158 32.57 1.35 9.60
C LYS A 158 32.33 1.16 8.11
N ILE A 159 32.22 -0.08 7.64
CA ILE A 159 31.93 -0.37 6.24
C ILE A 159 30.56 0.19 5.82
N GLN A 160 29.63 0.30 6.78
CA GLN A 160 28.30 0.88 6.61
C GLN A 160 28.35 2.33 6.09
N ASP A 161 29.27 3.16 6.57
CA ASP A 161 29.36 4.58 6.20
C ASP A 161 29.79 4.75 4.73
N TYR A 162 30.57 3.82 4.18
CA TYR A 162 30.96 3.82 2.77
C TYR A 162 29.81 3.38 1.85
N PHE A 163 28.97 2.44 2.30
CA PHE A 163 27.76 2.08 1.56
C PHE A 163 26.73 3.21 1.57
N ASP A 164 26.54 3.86 2.72
CA ASP A 164 25.60 4.97 2.87
C ASP A 164 26.06 6.23 2.12
N MET A 165 27.36 6.37 1.81
CA MET A 165 27.90 7.44 0.96
C MET A 165 27.56 7.25 -0.54
N ILE A 166 27.34 6.01 -1.01
CA ILE A 166 26.90 5.74 -2.39
C ILE A 166 25.37 5.91 -2.49
N ALA A 167 24.62 5.29 -1.58
CA ALA A 167 23.18 5.49 -1.45
C ALA A 167 22.70 5.01 -0.07
N PRO A 168 21.93 5.82 0.69
CA PRO A 168 21.38 5.39 1.97
C PRO A 168 20.44 4.20 1.76
N GLY A 169 20.74 3.06 2.40
CA GLY A 169 19.88 1.88 2.35
C GLY A 169 20.05 0.96 1.12
N ILE A 170 21.26 0.88 0.54
CA ILE A 170 21.55 -0.04 -0.58
C ILE A 170 21.33 -1.52 -0.22
N LEU A 171 21.58 -1.89 1.04
CA LEU A 171 21.38 -3.24 1.57
C LEU A 171 19.89 -3.64 1.61
N PRO A 172 18.99 -2.83 2.21
CA PRO A 172 17.55 -3.00 2.04
C PRO A 172 17.16 -3.12 0.56
N LEU A 173 17.56 -2.18 -0.29
CA LEU A 173 17.14 -2.16 -1.69
C LEU A 173 17.52 -3.46 -2.43
N THR A 174 18.73 -3.95 -2.20
CA THR A 174 19.20 -5.21 -2.78
C THR A 174 18.35 -6.40 -2.33
N ALA A 175 17.94 -6.44 -1.05
CA ALA A 175 17.04 -7.47 -0.56
C ALA A 175 15.63 -7.41 -1.19
N VAL A 176 15.08 -6.20 -1.46
CA VAL A 176 13.82 -6.08 -2.24
C VAL A 176 14.00 -6.68 -3.61
N VAL A 177 15.04 -6.24 -4.32
CA VAL A 177 15.17 -6.51 -5.74
C VAL A 177 15.43 -8.00 -5.94
N LEU A 178 16.25 -8.62 -5.08
CA LEU A 178 16.47 -10.06 -5.10
C LEU A 178 15.19 -10.85 -4.79
N SER A 179 14.40 -10.43 -3.80
CA SER A 179 13.14 -11.10 -3.48
C SER A 179 12.10 -10.93 -4.60
N TYR A 180 12.01 -9.76 -5.21
CA TYR A 180 11.16 -9.48 -6.37
C TYR A 180 11.56 -10.32 -7.59
N LEU A 181 12.84 -10.32 -7.98
CA LEU A 181 13.35 -11.10 -9.12
C LEU A 181 13.14 -12.60 -8.92
N TYR A 182 13.23 -13.09 -7.68
CA TYR A 182 12.93 -14.49 -7.37
C TYR A 182 11.45 -14.81 -7.59
N LEU A 183 10.53 -13.95 -7.12
CA LEU A 183 9.09 -14.14 -7.31
C LEU A 183 8.70 -14.09 -8.78
N GLU A 184 9.29 -13.18 -9.55
CA GLU A 184 9.06 -13.05 -10.98
C GLU A 184 9.53 -14.30 -11.75
N ARG A 185 10.68 -14.88 -11.40
CA ARG A 185 11.25 -16.04 -12.12
C ARG A 185 10.68 -17.40 -11.70
N LYS A 186 10.31 -17.60 -10.43
CA LYS A 186 9.87 -18.91 -9.89
C LYS A 186 8.37 -19.00 -9.60
N GLY A 187 7.61 -17.94 -9.88
CA GLY A 187 6.20 -17.83 -9.57
C GLY A 187 5.94 -17.51 -8.09
N ASN A 188 4.71 -17.07 -7.80
CA ASN A 188 4.20 -16.53 -6.52
C ASN A 188 4.27 -17.49 -5.31
N LYS A 189 5.44 -18.05 -5.02
CA LYS A 189 5.73 -18.88 -3.86
C LYS A 189 6.23 -18.01 -2.70
N TYR A 190 5.39 -17.08 -2.24
CA TYR A 190 5.73 -16.12 -1.18
C TYR A 190 6.34 -16.78 0.07
N MET A 191 5.84 -17.96 0.43
CA MET A 191 6.34 -18.74 1.57
C MET A 191 7.83 -19.11 1.44
N HIS A 192 8.31 -19.41 0.22
CA HIS A 192 9.72 -19.78 0.00
C HIS A 192 10.65 -18.58 0.12
N VAL A 193 10.19 -17.39 -0.30
CA VAL A 193 10.94 -16.14 -0.16
C VAL A 193 11.06 -15.75 1.31
N LEU A 194 9.97 -15.88 2.07
CA LEU A 194 9.96 -15.56 3.48
C LEU A 194 10.91 -16.48 4.27
N ILE A 195 10.87 -17.78 4.02
CA ILE A 195 11.80 -18.74 4.63
C ILE A 195 13.24 -18.46 4.19
N GLY A 196 13.46 -18.14 2.91
CA GLY A 196 14.79 -17.80 2.39
C GLY A 196 15.40 -16.57 3.07
N LEU A 197 14.62 -15.48 3.20
CA LEU A 197 15.04 -14.27 3.88
C LEU A 197 15.35 -14.52 5.37
N LEU A 198 14.54 -15.35 6.04
CA LEU A 198 14.78 -15.73 7.43
C LEU A 198 16.10 -16.50 7.59
N VAL A 199 16.34 -17.51 6.75
CA VAL A 199 17.58 -18.31 6.79
C VAL A 199 18.80 -17.43 6.50
N ILE A 200 18.73 -16.57 5.47
CA ILE A 200 19.80 -15.64 5.13
C ILE A 200 20.06 -14.66 6.27
N GLY A 201 19.00 -14.11 6.89
CA GLY A 201 19.11 -13.21 8.03
C GLY A 201 19.78 -13.87 9.23
N VAL A 202 19.41 -15.11 9.56
CA VAL A 202 20.02 -15.87 10.66
C VAL A 202 21.49 -16.20 10.38
N VAL A 203 21.82 -16.62 9.16
CA VAL A 203 23.21 -16.96 8.78
C VAL A 203 24.08 -15.71 8.78
N LEU A 204 23.65 -14.63 8.12
CA LEU A 204 24.42 -13.38 8.06
C LEU A 204 24.53 -12.71 9.44
N GLY A 205 23.49 -12.80 10.27
CA GLY A 205 23.53 -12.35 11.67
C GLY A 205 24.49 -13.18 12.53
N SER A 206 24.52 -14.50 12.36
CA SER A 206 25.47 -15.37 13.07
C SER A 206 26.93 -15.14 12.67
N LEU A 207 27.18 -14.64 11.46
CA LEU A 207 28.49 -14.28 10.94
C LEU A 207 28.90 -12.83 11.27
N GLY A 208 28.02 -12.05 11.92
CA GLY A 208 28.27 -10.64 12.26
C GLY A 208 28.28 -9.69 11.06
N ILE A 209 27.70 -10.11 9.93
CA ILE A 209 27.59 -9.35 8.68
C ILE A 209 26.28 -8.55 8.62
N LEU A 210 25.29 -8.88 9.44
CA LEU A 210 23.98 -8.22 9.53
C LEU A 210 23.50 -8.16 10.98
#